data_AF-A0A7Z2MDX2-F1
#
_entry.id   AF-A0A7Z2MDX2-F1
#
_cell.length_a   1.000
_cell.length_b   1.000
_cell.length_c   1.000
_cell.angle_alpha   90.00
_cell.angle_beta   90.00
_cell.angle_gamma   90.00
#
_symmetry.space_group_name_H-M   'P 1'
#
loop_
_entity.id
_entity.type
_entity.pdbx_description
1 polymer ?
#
loop_
_entity_poly.entity_id
_entity_poly.type
_entity_poly.pdbx_seq_one_letter_code
_entity_poly.pdbx_strand_id
1 'polypeptide(L)'
;MQIHVIYTHTEVLLSRHPYASWREIQNQYPDYITSLGPWDDQAVIEYLIDEYPELSPHPKEQVAALIAGTEETKVITTVHSPARQP
;
A
#
# COMPACT_ATOMS: atom_id res chain seq x y z
N MET A 1 5.59 11.76 -6.26
CA MET A 1 4.76 12.13 -5.07
C MET A 1 5.13 11.20 -3.92
N GLN A 2 4.99 11.58 -2.64
CA GLN A 2 5.42 10.74 -1.52
C GLN A 2 4.33 9.74 -1.08
N ILE A 3 4.60 8.44 -1.16
CA ILE A 3 3.68 7.35 -0.87
C ILE A 3 4.30 6.41 0.17
N HIS A 4 3.52 6.03 1.16
CA HIS A 4 3.84 5.01 2.16
C HIS A 4 3.19 3.68 1.77
N VAL A 5 3.95 2.60 1.93
CA VAL A 5 3.42 1.23 1.89
C VAL A 5 3.23 0.78 3.33
N ILE A 6 1.98 0.60 3.75
CA ILE A 6 1.59 0.28 5.13
C ILE A 6 1.23 -1.18 5.19
N TYR A 7 1.94 -1.92 6.03
CA TYR A 7 1.69 -3.32 6.31
C TYR A 7 0.80 -3.44 7.53
N THR A 8 -0.31 -4.14 7.37
CA THR A 8 -1.15 -4.59 8.48
C THR A 8 -1.19 -6.11 8.55
N HIS A 9 -1.75 -6.69 9.60
CA HIS A 9 -1.91 -8.14 9.73
C HIS A 9 -2.80 -8.76 8.65
N THR A 10 -3.71 -7.99 8.05
CA THR A 10 -4.69 -8.50 7.09
C THR A 10 -4.42 -8.06 5.66
N GLU A 11 -3.86 -6.88 5.47
CA GLU A 11 -3.76 -6.22 4.18
C GLU A 11 -2.57 -5.27 4.09
N VAL A 12 -2.20 -4.92 2.85
CA VAL A 12 -1.17 -3.93 2.56
C VAL A 12 -1.83 -2.74 1.87
N LEU A 13 -1.55 -1.55 2.37
CA LEU A 13 -2.15 -0.31 1.88
C LEU A 13 -1.08 0.60 1.30
N LEU A 14 -1.47 1.35 0.27
CA LEU A 14 -0.72 2.48 -0.25
C LEU A 14 -1.37 3.76 0.27
N SER A 15 -0.60 4.62 0.93
CA SER A 15 -1.09 5.89 1.46
C SER A 15 -0.28 7.05 0.93
N ARG A 16 -0.95 8.07 0.40
CA ARG A 16 -0.34 9.37 0.05
C ARG A 16 -0.50 10.41 1.17
N HIS A 17 -1.01 9.99 2.33
CA HIS A 17 -1.16 10.87 3.49
C HIS A 17 0.22 11.25 4.06
N PRO A 18 0.47 12.54 4.33
CA PRO A 18 1.76 13.02 4.83
C PRO A 18 1.89 12.79 6.35
N TYR A 19 2.08 11.54 6.76
CA TYR A 19 2.28 11.21 8.18
C TYR A 19 3.55 11.88 8.73
N ALA A 20 3.45 12.55 9.88
CA ALA A 20 4.61 13.13 10.56
C ALA A 20 5.44 12.06 11.27
N SER A 21 4.84 10.93 11.62
CA SER A 21 5.51 9.81 12.29
C SER A 21 4.78 8.49 12.07
N TRP A 22 5.52 7.38 12.09
CA TRP A 22 4.94 6.02 12.04
C TRP A 22 3.89 5.77 13.14
N ARG A 23 3.98 6.48 14.27
CA ARG A 23 2.99 6.41 15.35
C ARG A 23 1.59 6.88 14.92
N GLU A 24 1.49 7.84 14.00
CA GLU A 24 0.18 8.25 13.46
C GLU A 24 -0.44 7.14 12.62
N ILE A 25 0.39 6.43 11.85
CA ILE A 25 -0.03 5.25 11.09
C ILE A 25 -0.55 4.18 12.05
N GLN A 26 0.19 3.87 13.12
CA GLN A 26 -0.23 2.93 14.14
C GLN A 26 -1.54 3.33 14.84
N ASN A 27 -1.76 4.62 15.08
CA ASN A 27 -3.02 5.10 15.66
C ASN A 27 -4.20 4.97 14.68
N GLN A 28 -3.95 5.07 13.37
CA GLN A 28 -4.98 4.97 12.34
C GLN A 28 -5.32 3.51 12.00
N TYR A 29 -4.34 2.61 12.03
CA TYR A 29 -4.49 1.19 11.69
C TYR A 29 -4.20 0.33 12.92
N PRO A 30 -5.22 -0.20 13.61
CA PRO A 30 -5.06 -1.04 14.80
C PRO A 30 -4.17 -2.27 14.58
N ASP A 31 -4.21 -2.82 13.36
CA ASP A 31 -3.46 -4.00 12.93
C ASP A 31 -2.11 -3.66 12.28
N TYR A 32 -1.57 -2.46 12.50
CA TYR A 32 -0.30 -2.01 11.94
C TYR A 32 0.88 -2.89 12.37
N ILE A 33 1.65 -3.36 11.39
CA ILE A 33 2.90 -4.09 11.59
C ILE A 33 4.09 -3.16 11.34
N THR A 34 4.15 -2.56 10.15
CA THR A 34 5.25 -1.70 9.71
C THR A 34 4.82 -0.81 8.54
N SER A 35 5.65 0.17 8.20
CA SER A 35 5.46 1.00 7.01
C SER A 35 6.79 1.24 6.32
N LEU A 36 6.78 1.19 5.00
CA LEU A 36 7.91 1.55 4.16
C LEU A 36 7.67 2.93 3.53
N GLY A 37 8.76 3.63 3.26
CA GLY A 37 8.73 4.98 2.71
C GLY A 37 8.74 6.10 3.76
N PRO A 38 8.41 7.33 3.35
CA PRO A 38 7.76 7.65 2.09
C PRO A 38 8.71 7.53 0.87
N TRP A 39 8.17 7.07 -0.26
CA TRP A 39 8.88 6.91 -1.52
C TRP A 39 8.15 7.59 -2.68
N ASP A 40 8.84 7.77 -3.81
CA ASP A 40 8.22 8.22 -5.05
C ASP A 40 7.37 7.13 -5.72
N ASP A 41 6.43 7.52 -6.59
CA ASP A 41 5.55 6.58 -7.30
C ASP A 41 6.32 5.52 -8.10
N GLN A 42 7.42 5.87 -8.77
CA GLN A 42 8.21 4.87 -9.51
C GLN A 42 8.82 3.82 -8.58
N ALA A 43 9.41 4.26 -7.47
CA ALA A 43 10.03 3.36 -6.50
C ALA A 43 8.99 2.43 -5.85
N VAL A 44 7.79 2.94 -5.56
CA VAL A 44 6.68 2.10 -5.06
C VAL A 44 6.24 1.09 -6.12
N ILE A 45 6.15 1.49 -7.38
CA ILE A 45 5.77 0.57 -8.48
C ILE A 45 6.80 -0.54 -8.63
N GLU A 46 8.10 -0.20 -8.66
CA GLU A 46 9.18 -1.19 -8.76
C GLU A 46 9.18 -2.16 -7.58
N TYR A 47 9.03 -1.63 -6.36
CA TYR A 47 8.92 -2.45 -5.15
C TYR A 47 7.75 -3.43 -5.22
N LEU A 48 6.56 -2.96 -5.63
CA LEU A 48 5.37 -3.81 -5.71
C LEU A 48 5.47 -4.86 -6.83
N ILE A 49 6.18 -4.57 -7.92
CA ILE A 49 6.42 -5.55 -9.00
C ILE A 49 7.33 -6.68 -8.51
N ASP A 50 8.37 -6.34 -7.74
CA ASP A 50 9.33 -7.32 -7.22
C ASP A 50 8.70 -8.19 -6.11
N GLU A 51 8.01 -7.56 -5.16
CA GLU A 51 7.49 -8.24 -3.96
C GLU A 51 6.11 -8.88 -4.18
N TYR A 52 5.30 -8.31 -5.08
CA TYR A 52 3.94 -8.78 -5.38
C TYR A 52 3.70 -8.90 -6.89
N PRO A 53 4.41 -9.81 -7.59
CA PRO A 53 4.28 -9.99 -9.04
C PRO A 53 2.87 -10.43 -9.48
N GLU A 54 2.04 -10.91 -8.55
CA GLU A 54 0.66 -11.36 -8.77
C GLU A 54 -0.42 -10.28 -8.56
N LEU A 55 -0.03 -9.02 -8.31
CA LEU A 55 -0.98 -7.92 -8.19
C LEU A 55 -1.78 -7.75 -9.49
N SER A 56 -3.10 -7.69 -9.36
CA SER A 56 -4.00 -7.31 -10.45
C SER A 56 -5.10 -6.41 -9.92
N PRO A 57 -5.28 -5.22 -10.48
CA PRO A 57 -4.60 -4.67 -11.66
C PRO A 57 -3.10 -4.41 -11.44
N HIS A 58 -2.33 -4.16 -12.51
CA HIS A 58 -0.87 -4.07 -12.43
C HIS A 58 -0.45 -2.99 -11.40
N PRO A 59 0.67 -3.14 -10.65
CA PRO A 59 1.07 -2.18 -9.61
C PRO A 59 1.05 -0.71 -10.08
N LYS A 60 1.52 -0.47 -11.30
CA LYS A 60 1.42 0.84 -11.98
C LYS A 60 0.00 1.40 -12.04
N GLU A 61 -0.99 0.58 -12.35
CA GLU A 61 -2.40 0.98 -12.42
C GLU A 61 -2.97 1.25 -11.02
N GLN A 62 -2.60 0.43 -10.03
CA GLN A 62 -3.03 0.63 -8.65
C GLN A 62 -2.50 1.94 -8.08
N VAL A 63 -1.21 2.21 -8.31
CA VAL A 63 -0.57 3.46 -7.91
C VAL A 63 -1.18 4.63 -8.67
N ALA A 64 -1.30 4.56 -10.00
CA ALA A 64 -1.94 5.63 -10.78
C ALA A 64 -3.37 5.94 -10.31
N ALA A 65 -4.13 4.92 -9.92
CA ALA A 65 -5.47 5.09 -9.36
C ALA A 65 -5.47 5.75 -7.97
N LEU A 66 -4.47 5.50 -7.11
CA LEU A 66 -4.29 6.24 -5.86
C LEU A 66 -3.99 7.72 -6.13
N ILE A 67 -3.16 8.02 -7.13
CA ILE A 67 -2.76 9.39 -7.49
C ILE A 67 -3.94 10.18 -8.07
N ALA A 68 -4.71 9.55 -8.96
CA ALA A 68 -5.86 10.17 -9.61
C ALA A 68 -7.12 10.20 -8.73
N GLY A 69 -7.16 9.35 -7.69
CA GLY A 69 -8.30 9.21 -6.79
C GLY A 69 -8.42 10.35 -5.78
N THR A 70 -9.62 10.47 -5.19
CA THR A 70 -9.87 11.39 -4.07
C THR A 70 -9.45 10.80 -2.73
N GLU A 71 -9.34 9.47 -2.65
CA GLU A 71 -8.94 8.76 -1.44
C GLU A 71 -7.45 8.98 -1.15
N GLU A 72 -7.10 9.06 0.12
CA GLU A 72 -5.70 9.19 0.56
C GLU A 72 -5.01 7.83 0.69
N THR A 73 -5.79 6.76 0.75
CA THR A 73 -5.33 5.41 1.02
C THR A 73 -6.02 4.42 0.08
N LYS A 74 -5.31 3.37 -0.31
CA LYS A 74 -5.85 2.30 -1.16
C LYS A 74 -5.22 0.97 -0.81
N VAL A 75 -6.04 -0.07 -0.68
CA VAL A 75 -5.57 -1.44 -0.45
C VAL A 75 -5.03 -2.02 -1.74
N ILE A 76 -3.88 -2.69 -1.70
CA ILE A 76 -3.38 -3.41 -2.88
C ILE A 76 -4.20 -4.67 -3.11
N THR A 77 -4.58 -4.91 -4.37
CA THR A 77 -5.41 -6.07 -4.73
C THR A 77 -4.57 -7.12 -5.46
N THR A 78 -4.56 -8.35 -4.95
CA THR A 78 -3.97 -9.53 -5.60
C THR A 78 -5.05 -10.36 -6.31
N VAL A 79 -4.72 -11.05 -7.40
CA VAL A 79 -5.66 -11.99 -8.07
C VAL A 79 -6.06 -13.15 -7.17
N HIS A 80 -5.20 -13.48 -6.21
CA HIS A 80 -5.48 -14.43 -5.15
C HIS A 80 -5.60 -13.66 -3.85
N SER A 81 -6.82 -13.30 -3.47
CA SER A 81 -7.14 -13.29 -2.04
C SER A 81 -6.76 -14.68 -1.54
N PRO A 82 -5.87 -14.85 -0.54
CA PRO A 82 -5.83 -16.11 0.14
C PRO A 82 -7.22 -16.23 0.76
N ALA A 83 -8.06 -17.08 0.15
CA ALA A 83 -9.08 -17.76 0.91
C ALA A 83 -8.37 -18.18 2.19
N ARG A 84 -8.81 -17.61 3.32
CA ARG A 84 -8.46 -18.06 4.67
C ARG A 84 -8.29 -19.57 4.58
N GLN A 85 -7.05 -20.05 4.61
CA GLN A 85 -6.86 -21.48 4.79
C GLN A 85 -7.27 -21.74 6.24
N PRO A 86 -8.29 -22.59 6.47
CA PRO A 86 -8.80 -22.88 7.81
C PRO A 86 -7.74 -23.57 8.69
#